data_AF-A0A7J6UMF4-F1
#
_entry.id   AF-A0A7J6UMF4-F1
#
_cell.length_a   1.000
_cell.length_b   1.000
_cell.length_c   1.000
_cell.angle_alpha   90.00
_cell.angle_beta   90.00
_cell.angle_gamma   90.00
#
_symmetry.space_group_name_H-M   'P 1'
#
loop_
_entity.id
_entity.type
_entity.pdbx_description
1 polymer ?
#
loop_
_entity_poly.entity_id
_entity_poly.type
_entity_poly.pdbx_seq_one_letter_code
_entity_poly.pdbx_strand_id
1 'polypeptide(L)'
;MNSLFLSATALQQQRSPPRPNSPAANIRVYFIDNTYREVRHLSTDTTVSELLYKLQQKDASVGRMNLYFVASGRRTVCERKLEESERPLAIVTESDGPGKLVAHPPGEKIPSKILPEEVEDVAGDVLRRGTLDKLSSNGKKWKPREFTLRPSTLAYQSGDKPARVLELVNCEKVVAGDGRSDAGETKRIFRVVMDTRTLTLRAATTSDRDVWVLSVAKSAAILKENRILEQACRAMRENNKRRMDSEIKGLFSLTQSLDSLLSFSCEARDVFLSHTTDCIDHGGGGQGGDEIDYEGVRDYVLGYEDPDVRQNMSEEEYAKVDGWLRRTAFPNIVNRMSFLTRLAQIYASKPRRSDSYSQYLD
;
A
#
# COMPACT_ATOMS: atom_id res chain seq x y z
N MET A 1 35.56 -42.20 40.07
CA MET A 1 36.39 -41.16 39.44
C MET A 1 36.23 -41.27 37.94
N ASN A 2 35.60 -40.24 37.34
CA ASN A 2 35.76 -39.66 35.99
C ASN A 2 35.85 -40.62 34.77
N SER A 3 35.16 -40.45 33.64
CA SER A 3 34.53 -39.28 33.03
C SER A 3 33.58 -39.75 31.91
N LEU A 4 32.41 -39.11 31.82
CA LEU A 4 31.51 -39.07 30.66
C LEU A 4 32.19 -38.31 29.49
N PHE A 5 31.74 -38.50 28.24
CA PHE A 5 31.15 -37.44 27.38
C PHE A 5 30.86 -37.89 25.92
N LEU A 6 29.57 -37.80 25.57
CA LEU A 6 28.90 -37.41 24.31
C LEU A 6 29.38 -37.92 22.93
N SER A 7 28.51 -38.75 22.30
CA SER A 7 28.45 -38.95 20.85
C SER A 7 27.27 -38.15 20.28
N ALA A 8 27.56 -37.26 19.34
CA ALA A 8 26.64 -36.30 18.75
C ALA A 8 25.56 -36.95 17.85
N THR A 9 24.31 -36.55 18.05
CA THR A 9 23.16 -36.87 17.21
C THR A 9 23.18 -35.98 15.96
N ALA A 10 23.47 -36.56 14.80
CA ALA A 10 23.38 -35.88 13.50
C ALA A 10 21.91 -35.77 13.08
N LEU A 11 21.32 -34.59 13.23
CA LEU A 11 20.02 -34.22 12.66
C LEU A 11 20.19 -33.98 11.15
N GLN A 12 19.91 -35.03 10.38
CA GLN A 12 19.83 -34.97 8.93
C GLN A 12 18.53 -34.26 8.53
N GLN A 13 18.62 -32.94 8.30
CA GLN A 13 17.56 -32.14 7.69
C GLN A 13 17.24 -32.72 6.31
N GLN A 14 16.09 -33.40 6.21
CA GLN A 14 15.52 -33.83 4.93
C GLN A 14 15.19 -32.57 4.09
N ARG A 15 16.08 -32.25 3.15
CA ARG A 15 15.79 -31.30 2.09
C ARG A 15 14.69 -31.88 1.22
N SER A 16 13.56 -31.18 1.15
CA SER A 16 12.47 -31.51 0.23
C SER A 16 13.02 -31.59 -1.21
N PRO A 17 12.59 -32.56 -2.03
CA PRO A 17 13.04 -32.66 -3.40
C PRO A 17 12.70 -31.36 -4.16
N PRO A 18 13.61 -30.84 -5.01
CA PRO A 18 13.38 -29.62 -5.76
C PRO A 18 12.16 -29.79 -6.65
N ARG A 19 11.22 -28.83 -6.60
CA ARG A 19 10.06 -28.80 -7.49
C ARG A 19 10.58 -28.71 -8.94
N PRO A 20 10.30 -29.70 -9.81
CA PRO A 20 10.72 -29.62 -11.19
C PRO A 20 9.88 -28.53 -11.87
N ASN A 21 10.54 -27.54 -12.47
CA ASN A 21 9.99 -26.46 -13.30
C ASN A 21 9.52 -25.19 -12.58
N SER A 22 10.40 -24.55 -11.78
CA SER A 22 10.24 -23.10 -11.57
C SER A 22 10.46 -22.38 -12.90
N PRO A 23 9.52 -21.52 -13.35
CA PRO A 23 9.65 -20.79 -14.60
C PRO A 23 10.92 -19.93 -14.59
N ALA A 24 11.68 -20.01 -15.67
CA ALA A 24 12.88 -19.20 -15.89
C ALA A 24 12.53 -17.71 -15.73
N ALA A 25 13.17 -17.05 -14.76
CA ALA A 25 12.94 -15.63 -14.51
C ALA A 25 14.04 -14.77 -15.13
N ASN A 26 13.70 -13.52 -15.45
CA ASN A 26 14.64 -12.51 -15.90
C ASN A 26 14.89 -11.51 -14.77
N ILE A 27 16.15 -11.13 -14.55
CA ILE A 27 16.50 -10.12 -13.55
C ILE A 27 17.21 -8.95 -14.23
N ARG A 28 16.96 -7.73 -13.76
CA ARG A 28 17.67 -6.52 -14.20
C ARG A 28 18.72 -6.17 -13.15
N VAL A 29 19.98 -6.06 -13.60
CA VAL A 29 21.10 -5.62 -12.78
C VAL A 29 21.56 -4.26 -13.25
N TYR A 30 21.51 -3.27 -12.38
CA TYR A 30 21.89 -1.89 -12.65
C TYR A 30 23.39 -1.67 -12.40
N PHE A 31 23.99 -0.77 -13.14
CA PHE A 31 25.40 -0.38 -13.03
C PHE A 31 25.53 1.05 -12.51
N ILE A 32 26.76 1.45 -12.22
CA ILE A 32 27.09 2.75 -11.62
C ILE A 32 26.68 3.93 -12.52
N ASP A 33 26.73 3.71 -13.82
CA ASP A 33 26.35 4.71 -14.83
C ASP A 33 24.83 4.79 -15.06
N ASN A 34 24.02 4.18 -14.20
CA ASN A 34 22.56 4.00 -14.34
C ASN A 34 22.13 3.21 -15.57
N THR A 35 23.05 2.55 -16.28
CA THR A 35 22.67 1.54 -17.27
C THR A 35 22.24 0.26 -16.55
N TYR A 36 21.53 -0.63 -17.25
CA TYR A 36 21.17 -1.92 -16.70
C TYR A 36 21.35 -3.02 -17.73
N ARG A 37 21.55 -4.24 -17.25
CA ARG A 37 21.53 -5.45 -18.08
C ARG A 37 20.47 -6.40 -17.58
N GLU A 38 19.72 -6.95 -18.54
CA GLU A 38 18.79 -8.03 -18.29
C GLU A 38 19.53 -9.37 -18.43
N VAL A 39 19.59 -10.13 -17.33
CA VAL A 39 20.08 -11.50 -17.34
C VAL A 39 18.88 -12.42 -17.39
N ARG A 40 18.76 -13.13 -18.52
CA ARG A 40 17.63 -14.02 -18.81
C ARG A 40 17.96 -15.45 -18.39
N HIS A 41 16.91 -16.23 -18.19
CA HIS A 41 17.00 -17.66 -17.88
C HIS A 41 17.80 -17.94 -16.60
N LEU A 42 17.48 -17.21 -15.53
CA LEU A 42 18.01 -17.48 -14.20
C LEU A 42 17.13 -18.51 -13.48
N SER A 43 17.81 -19.46 -12.83
CA SER A 43 17.17 -20.37 -11.89
C SER A 43 17.02 -19.67 -10.54
N THR A 44 16.04 -20.08 -9.75
CA THR A 44 15.91 -19.68 -8.33
C THR A 44 17.13 -20.09 -7.49
N ASP A 45 17.88 -21.09 -7.95
CA ASP A 45 19.11 -21.56 -7.31
C ASP A 45 20.37 -20.83 -7.79
N THR A 46 20.28 -19.94 -8.80
CA THR A 46 21.46 -19.23 -9.33
C THR A 46 22.05 -18.32 -8.25
N THR A 47 23.33 -18.53 -7.96
CA THR A 47 24.06 -17.78 -6.93
C THR A 47 24.53 -16.41 -7.44
N VAL A 48 24.94 -15.53 -6.52
CA VAL A 48 25.59 -14.25 -6.85
C VAL A 48 26.83 -14.48 -7.71
N SER A 49 27.68 -15.46 -7.38
CA SER A 49 28.90 -15.78 -8.15
C SER A 49 28.60 -16.19 -9.59
N GLU A 50 27.60 -17.04 -9.81
CA GLU A 50 27.15 -17.45 -11.14
C GLU A 50 26.55 -16.27 -11.94
N LEU A 51 25.77 -15.42 -11.28
CA LEU A 51 25.19 -14.23 -11.90
C LEU A 51 26.27 -13.25 -12.35
N LEU A 52 27.27 -13.00 -11.50
CA LEU A 52 28.41 -12.14 -11.81
C LEU A 52 29.23 -12.72 -12.97
N TYR A 53 29.47 -14.03 -12.98
CA TYR A 53 30.15 -14.71 -14.08
C TYR A 53 29.39 -14.53 -15.41
N LYS A 54 28.05 -14.67 -15.42
CA LYS A 54 27.22 -14.40 -16.60
C LYS A 54 27.28 -12.94 -17.06
N LEU A 55 27.38 -11.98 -16.13
CA LEU A 55 27.53 -10.56 -16.44
C LEU A 55 28.88 -10.27 -17.10
N GLN A 56 29.96 -10.88 -16.60
CA GLN A 56 31.32 -10.76 -17.13
C GLN A 56 31.47 -11.40 -18.52
N GLN A 57 30.85 -12.55 -18.78
CA GLN A 57 30.91 -13.18 -20.11
C GLN A 57 30.39 -12.26 -21.22
N LYS A 58 29.40 -11.41 -20.92
CA LYS A 58 28.83 -10.49 -21.91
C LYS A 58 29.68 -9.24 -22.12
N ASP A 59 30.65 -8.95 -21.26
CA ASP A 59 31.49 -7.78 -21.36
C ASP A 59 32.77 -7.95 -20.56
N ALA A 60 33.88 -8.19 -21.26
CA ALA A 60 35.18 -8.38 -20.63
C ALA A 60 35.73 -7.12 -19.95
N SER A 61 35.15 -5.92 -20.19
CA SER A 61 35.57 -4.68 -19.52
C SER A 61 35.07 -4.60 -18.07
N VAL A 62 34.11 -5.45 -17.73
CA VAL A 62 33.49 -5.58 -16.42
C VAL A 62 34.43 -6.40 -15.54
N GLY A 63 35.26 -5.72 -14.75
CA GLY A 63 36.20 -6.35 -13.82
C GLY A 63 35.51 -7.20 -12.74
N ARG A 64 36.24 -7.55 -11.68
CA ARG A 64 35.61 -8.16 -10.48
C ARG A 64 34.54 -7.19 -9.98
N MET A 65 33.33 -7.67 -9.69
CA MET A 65 32.23 -6.82 -9.25
C MET A 65 31.58 -7.42 -8.01
N ASN A 66 31.11 -6.57 -7.12
CA ASN A 66 30.24 -6.92 -6.01
C ASN A 66 28.79 -6.67 -6.42
N LEU A 67 27.87 -7.46 -5.89
CA LEU A 67 26.44 -7.28 -6.10
C LEU A 67 25.79 -6.76 -4.82
N TYR A 68 24.95 -5.75 -4.96
CA TYR A 68 24.23 -5.13 -3.86
C TYR A 68 22.73 -5.22 -4.12
N PHE A 69 21.96 -5.48 -3.07
CA PHE A 69 20.51 -5.34 -3.09
C PHE A 69 20.13 -3.99 -2.48
N VAL A 70 19.37 -3.21 -3.22
CA VAL A 70 18.90 -1.88 -2.85
C VAL A 70 17.39 -1.89 -2.83
N ALA A 71 16.79 -1.79 -1.65
CA ALA A 71 15.35 -1.68 -1.49
C ALA A 71 14.96 -0.30 -0.97
N SER A 72 13.91 0.28 -1.54
CA SER A 72 13.28 1.48 -0.98
C SER A 72 12.46 1.08 0.25
N GLY A 73 13.03 1.27 1.44
CA GLY A 73 12.29 1.17 2.68
C GLY A 73 11.31 2.34 2.86
N ARG A 74 10.41 2.26 3.83
CA ARG A 74 9.45 3.34 4.14
C ARG A 74 10.11 4.63 4.65
N ARG A 75 11.40 4.58 5.04
CA ARG A 75 12.12 5.71 5.68
C ARG A 75 13.57 5.86 5.23
N THR A 76 14.24 4.75 4.91
CA THR A 76 15.65 4.72 4.49
C THR A 76 15.84 3.75 3.33
N VAL A 77 16.89 3.97 2.56
CA VAL A 77 17.28 3.09 1.46
C VAL A 77 18.13 1.98 2.07
N CYS A 78 17.57 0.76 2.13
CA CYS A 78 18.32 -0.36 2.66
C CYS A 78 19.23 -0.91 1.55
N GLU A 79 20.53 -0.68 1.71
CA GLU A 79 21.57 -1.28 0.88
C GLU A 79 22.23 -2.44 1.63
N ARG A 80 22.33 -3.60 0.98
CA ARG A 80 23.06 -4.76 1.50
C ARG A 80 23.92 -5.38 0.42
N LYS A 81 25.22 -5.53 0.70
CA LYS A 81 26.10 -6.36 -0.13
C LYS A 81 25.64 -7.81 -0.06
N LEU A 82 25.49 -8.45 -1.22
CA LEU A 82 25.13 -9.84 -1.31
C LEU A 82 26.39 -10.72 -1.27
N GLU A 83 26.33 -11.80 -0.51
CA GLU A 83 27.39 -12.80 -0.42
C GLU A 83 27.40 -13.71 -1.66
N GLU A 84 28.57 -14.24 -2.02
CA GLU A 84 28.74 -15.02 -3.26
C GLU A 84 27.81 -16.25 -3.36
N SER A 85 27.42 -16.82 -2.22
CA SER A 85 26.55 -17.99 -2.09
C SER A 85 25.04 -17.67 -2.05
N GLU A 86 24.67 -16.39 -1.95
CA GLU A 86 23.26 -15.99 -1.89
C GLU A 86 22.58 -16.10 -3.25
N ARG A 87 21.24 -16.12 -3.24
CA ARG A 87 20.37 -16.32 -4.41
C ARG A 87 19.65 -15.02 -4.74
N PRO A 88 20.15 -14.20 -5.69
CA PRO A 88 19.63 -12.86 -5.93
C PRO A 88 18.15 -12.86 -6.33
N LEU A 89 17.72 -13.87 -7.08
CA LEU A 89 16.34 -13.98 -7.51
C LEU A 89 15.39 -14.20 -6.32
N ALA A 90 15.74 -15.11 -5.40
CA ALA A 90 14.97 -15.36 -4.19
C ALA A 90 14.82 -14.09 -3.35
N ILE A 91 15.93 -13.34 -3.17
CA ILE A 91 15.94 -12.08 -2.41
C ILE A 91 15.00 -11.04 -3.03
N VAL A 92 15.03 -10.88 -4.36
CA VAL A 92 14.14 -9.93 -5.06
C VAL A 92 12.68 -10.37 -4.98
N THR A 93 12.39 -11.67 -5.05
CA THR A 93 11.00 -12.18 -4.99
C THR A 93 10.41 -12.18 -3.59
N GLU A 94 11.25 -12.39 -2.56
CA GLU A 94 10.81 -12.45 -1.15
C GLU A 94 10.74 -11.06 -0.50
N SER A 95 11.35 -10.04 -1.10
CA SER A 95 11.27 -8.69 -0.56
C SER A 95 9.87 -8.09 -0.76
N ASP A 96 9.29 -7.52 0.31
CA ASP A 96 7.97 -6.86 0.34
C ASP A 96 7.88 -5.55 -0.49
N GLY A 97 8.81 -5.29 -1.41
CA GLY A 97 8.86 -4.05 -2.18
C GLY A 97 9.74 -4.11 -3.43
N PRO A 98 9.75 -3.03 -4.24
CA PRO A 98 10.53 -2.95 -5.47
C PRO A 98 12.04 -2.83 -5.15
N GLY A 99 12.68 -3.95 -4.88
CA GLY A 99 14.13 -4.05 -4.77
C GLY A 99 14.83 -3.99 -6.13
N LYS A 100 16.05 -3.45 -6.14
CA LYS A 100 16.94 -3.43 -7.31
C LYS A 100 18.26 -4.10 -6.97
N LEU A 101 18.83 -4.80 -7.94
CA LEU A 101 20.20 -5.30 -7.84
C LEU A 101 21.14 -4.31 -8.54
N VAL A 102 22.21 -3.92 -7.85
CA VAL A 102 23.23 -3.01 -8.37
C VAL A 102 24.57 -3.72 -8.35
N ALA A 103 25.26 -3.76 -9.49
CA ALA A 103 26.60 -4.31 -9.60
C ALA A 103 27.64 -3.19 -9.62
N HIS A 104 28.68 -3.35 -8.83
CA HIS A 104 29.61 -2.27 -8.48
C HIS A 104 31.06 -2.81 -8.33
N PRO A 105 32.09 -2.20 -8.95
CA PRO A 105 33.49 -2.65 -8.85
C PRO A 105 34.04 -2.57 -7.43
N PRO A 106 35.02 -3.42 -7.06
CA PRO A 106 35.48 -3.55 -5.69
C PRO A 106 36.30 -2.31 -5.33
N GLY A 107 35.99 -1.67 -4.21
CA GLY A 107 36.79 -0.56 -3.66
C GLY A 107 36.43 0.83 -4.18
N GLU A 108 35.53 0.95 -5.16
CA GLU A 108 34.90 2.23 -5.47
C GLU A 108 33.75 2.46 -4.46
N LYS A 109 33.52 3.69 -4.00
CA LYS A 109 32.34 3.98 -3.18
C LYS A 109 31.15 4.07 -4.13
N ILE A 110 30.02 3.44 -3.81
CA ILE A 110 28.80 3.62 -4.61
C ILE A 110 28.51 5.12 -4.63
N PRO A 111 28.55 5.77 -5.81
CA PRO A 111 28.34 7.20 -5.85
C PRO A 111 26.92 7.45 -5.35
N SER A 112 26.81 8.31 -4.35
CA SER A 112 25.59 8.79 -3.71
C SER A 112 24.59 9.46 -4.67
N LYS A 113 24.84 9.42 -5.99
CA LYS A 113 23.92 9.84 -7.05
C LYS A 113 22.98 8.73 -7.54
N ILE A 114 23.28 7.45 -7.28
CA ILE A 114 22.42 6.31 -7.68
C ILE A 114 21.40 5.95 -6.59
N LEU A 115 21.69 6.38 -5.36
CA LEU A 115 20.83 6.27 -4.20
C LEU A 115 20.31 7.67 -3.86
N PRO A 116 19.02 7.83 -3.48
CA PRO A 116 18.59 9.03 -2.76
C PRO A 116 19.51 9.23 -1.56
N GLU A 117 20.29 10.30 -1.59
CA GLU A 117 21.29 10.67 -0.59
C GLU A 117 20.66 10.71 0.82
N GLU A 118 21.10 9.80 1.69
CA GLU A 118 20.71 9.79 3.11
C GLU A 118 21.47 10.89 3.84
N VAL A 119 20.70 11.85 4.37
CA VAL A 119 21.15 12.88 5.31
C VAL A 119 20.56 12.53 6.67
N GLU A 120 21.35 11.86 7.51
CA GLU A 120 21.10 11.79 8.96
C GLU A 120 21.32 13.18 9.59
N ASP A 121 20.59 13.70 10.59
CA ASP A 121 19.33 13.39 11.29
C ASP A 121 19.09 14.67 12.16
N VAL A 122 17.92 15.22 12.49
CA VAL A 122 16.69 14.67 13.07
C VAL A 122 15.49 15.58 12.74
N ALA A 123 14.32 14.96 12.55
CA ALA A 123 12.95 15.52 12.52
C ALA A 123 12.45 16.25 11.25
N GLY A 124 12.89 15.80 10.06
CA GLY A 124 12.12 15.98 8.83
C GLY A 124 13.01 16.11 7.61
N ASP A 125 13.15 15.01 6.88
CA ASP A 125 14.01 14.82 5.71
C ASP A 125 14.29 16.12 4.95
N VAL A 126 15.49 16.67 5.11
CA VAL A 126 15.92 17.81 4.31
C VAL A 126 16.29 17.26 2.95
N LEU A 127 15.44 17.49 1.94
CA LEU A 127 15.65 17.01 0.57
C LEU A 127 16.79 17.75 -0.13
N ARG A 128 16.97 19.04 0.20
CA ARG A 128 18.02 19.87 -0.38
C ARG A 128 18.29 21.09 0.50
N ARG A 129 19.56 21.46 0.65
CA ARG A 129 19.98 22.74 1.26
C ARG A 129 20.98 23.43 0.33
N GLY A 130 20.92 24.76 0.28
CA GLY A 130 21.90 25.53 -0.48
C GLY A 130 21.58 27.03 -0.53
N THR A 131 22.58 27.81 -0.91
CA THR A 131 22.45 29.26 -1.02
C THR A 131 21.90 29.65 -2.39
N LEU A 132 20.83 30.43 -2.41
CA LEU A 132 20.27 31.03 -3.61
C LEU A 132 20.16 32.54 -3.45
N ASP A 133 20.30 33.26 -4.56
CA ASP A 133 20.03 34.68 -4.61
C ASP A 133 18.54 34.90 -4.79
N LYS A 134 17.91 35.57 -3.82
CA LYS A 134 16.49 35.93 -3.89
C LYS A 134 16.34 37.37 -4.37
N LEU A 135 15.50 37.59 -5.38
CA LEU A 135 15.15 38.94 -5.82
C LEU A 135 14.33 39.65 -4.72
N SER A 136 14.72 40.87 -4.37
CA SER A 136 13.98 41.71 -3.42
C SER A 136 12.58 42.02 -3.93
N SER A 137 11.65 42.34 -3.02
CA SER A 137 10.27 42.68 -3.36
C SER A 137 10.14 43.87 -4.32
N ASN A 138 11.11 44.79 -4.28
CA ASN A 138 11.17 45.92 -5.22
C ASN A 138 11.74 45.55 -6.61
N GLY A 139 12.15 44.30 -6.83
CA GLY A 139 12.68 43.82 -8.11
C GLY A 139 14.08 44.31 -8.49
N LYS A 140 14.77 45.08 -7.63
CA LYS A 140 16.02 45.78 -8.00
C LYS A 140 17.30 45.13 -7.47
N LYS A 141 17.24 44.34 -6.39
CA LYS A 141 18.44 43.82 -5.71
C LYS A 141 18.33 42.32 -5.48
N TRP A 142 19.39 41.59 -5.79
CA TRP A 142 19.54 40.19 -5.40
C TRP A 142 20.16 40.11 -4.01
N LYS A 143 19.65 39.22 -3.16
CA LYS A 143 20.18 38.99 -1.82
C LYS A 143 20.42 37.50 -1.60
N PRO A 144 21.62 37.07 -1.19
CA PRO A 144 21.88 35.67 -0.88
C PRO A 144 21.08 35.25 0.35
N ARG A 145 20.47 34.07 0.27
CA ARG A 145 19.69 33.43 1.34
C ARG A 145 19.99 31.94 1.33
N GLU A 146 20.09 31.36 2.52
CA GLU A 146 20.18 29.92 2.66
C GLU A 146 18.77 29.34 2.58
N PHE A 147 18.55 28.42 1.64
CA PHE A 147 17.29 27.73 1.43
C PHE A 147 17.40 26.28 1.92
N THR A 148 16.32 25.81 2.53
CA THR A 148 16.15 24.42 2.96
C THR A 148 14.82 23.91 2.39
N LEU A 149 14.89 22.88 1.55
CA LEU A 149 13.76 22.17 1.01
C LEU A 149 13.49 20.92 1.85
N ARG A 150 12.25 20.76 2.28
CA ARG A 150 11.68 19.59 2.96
C ARG A 150 10.49 19.07 2.14
N PRO A 151 9.95 17.87 2.41
CA PRO A 151 8.86 17.29 1.65
C PRO A 151 7.64 18.21 1.48
N SER A 152 7.27 18.93 2.55
CA SER A 152 6.09 19.79 2.58
C SER A 152 6.39 21.29 2.51
N THR A 153 7.64 21.69 2.71
CA THR A 153 7.99 23.11 2.91
C THR A 153 9.29 23.52 2.22
N LEU A 154 9.34 24.78 1.79
CA LEU A 154 10.55 25.45 1.35
C LEU A 154 10.81 26.61 2.32
N ALA A 155 11.85 26.50 3.14
CA ALA A 155 12.23 27.54 4.10
C ALA A 155 13.44 28.32 3.60
N TYR A 156 13.55 29.59 3.98
CA TYR A 156 14.76 30.37 3.74
C TYR A 156 15.09 31.33 4.87
N GLN A 157 16.38 31.52 5.11
CA GLN A 157 16.90 32.35 6.21
C GLN A 157 17.72 33.55 5.69
N SER A 158 17.72 34.64 6.47
CA SER A 158 18.40 35.91 6.15
C SER A 158 19.28 36.35 7.31
N GLY A 159 20.53 35.86 7.38
CA GLY A 159 21.40 36.09 8.54
C GLY A 159 20.75 35.53 9.81
N ASP A 160 20.79 36.28 10.90
CA ASP A 160 20.25 35.84 12.21
C ASP A 160 18.72 35.93 12.34
N LYS A 161 18.00 36.29 11.27
CA LYS A 161 16.54 36.33 11.30
C LYS A 161 15.96 34.92 11.28
N PRO A 162 14.84 34.64 11.98
CA PRO A 162 14.19 33.34 11.92
C PRO A 162 13.84 32.95 10.48
N ALA A 163 13.95 31.66 10.18
CA ALA A 163 13.66 31.13 8.85
C ALA A 163 12.20 31.40 8.46
N ARG A 164 11.99 31.89 7.24
CA ARG A 164 10.66 32.05 6.69
C ARG A 164 10.26 30.77 5.96
N VAL A 165 9.22 30.11 6.46
CA VAL A 165 8.70 28.86 5.90
C VAL A 165 7.65 29.16 4.82
N LEU A 166 7.66 28.37 3.75
CA LEU A 166 6.68 28.39 2.66
C LEU A 166 6.10 26.99 2.53
N GLU A 167 4.77 26.86 2.56
CA GLU A 167 4.11 25.57 2.37
C GLU A 167 3.98 25.26 0.89
N LEU A 168 4.58 24.16 0.43
CA LEU A 168 4.59 23.79 -0.98
C LEU A 168 3.23 23.33 -1.50
N VAL A 169 2.27 23.04 -0.61
CA VAL A 169 0.86 22.79 -0.98
C VAL A 169 0.23 23.98 -1.70
N ASN A 170 0.71 25.19 -1.42
CA ASN A 170 0.27 26.44 -2.04
C ASN A 170 1.10 26.82 -3.28
N CYS A 171 2.03 25.95 -3.71
CA CYS A 171 2.81 26.17 -4.93
C CYS A 171 1.94 25.84 -6.15
N GLU A 172 1.67 26.83 -6.99
CA GLU A 172 0.94 26.66 -8.23
C GLU A 172 1.82 26.01 -9.29
N LYS A 173 3.00 26.58 -9.52
CA LYS A 173 3.97 26.09 -10.52
C LYS A 173 5.38 26.57 -10.23
N VAL A 174 6.35 25.83 -10.77
CA VAL A 174 7.76 26.21 -10.82
C VAL A 174 8.13 26.46 -12.28
N VAL A 175 8.71 27.62 -12.59
CA VAL A 175 9.05 28.03 -13.95
C VAL A 175 10.55 28.22 -14.04
N ALA A 176 11.20 27.52 -14.96
CA ALA A 176 12.61 27.77 -15.30
C ALA A 176 12.71 29.03 -16.18
N GLY A 177 13.57 29.97 -15.80
CA GLY A 177 13.74 31.27 -16.47
C GLY A 177 12.88 32.40 -15.89
N ASP A 178 13.14 33.62 -16.34
CA ASP A 178 12.37 34.83 -15.98
C ASP A 178 11.13 35.05 -16.88
N GLY A 179 11.07 34.33 -18.01
CA GLY A 179 10.03 34.45 -19.04
C GLY A 179 10.05 35.76 -19.83
N ARG A 180 11.12 36.56 -19.73
CA ARG A 180 11.19 37.92 -20.29
C ARG A 180 12.46 38.25 -21.09
N SER A 181 13.50 37.40 -21.11
CA SER A 181 14.76 37.82 -21.74
C SER A 181 15.61 36.68 -22.33
N ASP A 182 16.07 36.84 -23.58
CA ASP A 182 17.06 36.00 -24.27
C ASP A 182 18.53 36.30 -23.87
N ALA A 183 18.74 37.17 -22.88
CA ALA A 183 20.07 37.50 -22.39
C ALA A 183 20.62 36.38 -21.49
N GLY A 184 21.87 35.95 -21.72
CA GLY A 184 22.48 34.75 -21.12
C GLY A 184 22.46 34.64 -19.59
N GLU A 185 22.27 35.74 -18.84
CA GLU A 185 22.13 35.72 -17.38
C GLU A 185 20.81 35.10 -16.90
N THR A 186 19.77 35.10 -17.74
CA THR A 186 18.45 34.54 -17.44
C THR A 186 18.49 33.02 -17.24
N LYS A 187 19.54 32.34 -17.73
CA LYS A 187 19.68 30.88 -17.64
C LYS A 187 19.87 30.37 -16.21
N ARG A 188 20.17 31.21 -15.22
CA ARG A 188 20.31 30.77 -13.81
C ARG A 188 19.10 31.11 -12.93
N ILE A 189 18.09 31.76 -13.52
CA ILE A 189 16.92 32.26 -12.80
C ILE A 189 15.79 31.22 -12.90
N PHE A 190 15.00 31.10 -11.84
CA PHE A 190 13.74 30.37 -11.83
C PHE A 190 12.73 31.02 -10.89
N ARG A 191 11.45 30.72 -11.08
CA ARG A 191 10.35 31.28 -10.32
C ARG A 191 9.55 30.20 -9.63
N VAL A 192 9.30 30.38 -8.34
CA VAL A 192 8.35 29.57 -7.57
C VAL A 192 7.10 30.42 -7.40
N VAL A 193 6.03 30.06 -8.12
CA VAL A 193 4.74 30.75 -8.08
C VAL A 193 3.89 30.11 -6.99
N MET A 194 3.55 30.88 -5.98
CA MET A 194 2.61 30.52 -4.92
C MET A 194 1.32 31.32 -5.09
N ASP A 195 0.23 30.84 -4.50
CA ASP A 195 -1.07 31.51 -4.41
C ASP A 195 -1.00 33.00 -4.01
N THR A 196 -0.12 33.33 -3.08
CA THR A 196 -0.02 34.64 -2.42
C THR A 196 1.15 35.47 -2.91
N ARG A 197 2.13 34.84 -3.59
CA ARG A 197 3.39 35.51 -3.98
C ARG A 197 4.19 34.68 -4.98
N THR A 198 4.99 35.37 -5.77
CA THR A 198 6.03 34.72 -6.57
C THR A 198 7.42 34.99 -6.00
N LEU A 199 8.23 33.94 -5.87
CA LEU A 199 9.64 34.08 -5.56
C LEU A 199 10.45 33.96 -6.85
N THR A 200 11.30 34.95 -7.11
CA THR A 200 12.29 34.88 -8.19
C THR A 200 13.64 34.60 -7.58
N LEU A 201 14.23 33.46 -7.95
CA LEU A 201 15.44 32.90 -7.38
C LEU A 201 16.50 32.75 -8.47
N ARG A 202 17.76 32.96 -8.11
CA ARG A 202 18.92 32.77 -8.98
C ARG A 202 19.88 31.79 -8.32
N ALA A 203 20.22 30.73 -9.04
CA ALA A 203 21.19 29.73 -8.59
C ALA A 203 22.62 30.12 -9.00
N ALA A 204 23.61 29.48 -8.38
CA ALA A 204 25.01 29.73 -8.71
C ALA A 204 25.35 29.32 -10.16
N THR A 205 24.75 28.21 -10.63
CA THR A 205 24.95 27.66 -11.97
C THR A 205 23.61 27.25 -12.60
N THR A 206 23.59 27.05 -13.92
CA THR A 206 22.42 26.56 -14.66
C THR A 206 22.02 25.15 -14.22
N SER A 207 23.01 24.28 -13.99
CA SER A 207 22.77 22.92 -13.47
C SER A 207 22.16 22.94 -12.07
N ASP A 208 22.68 23.80 -11.17
CA ASP A 208 22.11 23.96 -9.83
C ASP A 208 20.66 24.48 -9.88
N ARG A 209 20.36 25.44 -10.76
CA ARG A 209 18.98 25.87 -11.04
C ARG A 209 18.10 24.67 -11.41
N ASP A 210 18.52 23.83 -12.35
CA ASP A 210 17.71 22.71 -12.84
C ASP A 210 17.41 21.70 -11.74
N VAL A 211 18.40 21.41 -10.89
CA VAL A 211 18.18 20.54 -9.74
C VAL A 211 17.20 21.17 -8.76
N TRP A 212 17.32 22.47 -8.45
CA TRP A 212 16.34 23.16 -7.60
C TRP A 212 14.93 23.17 -8.18
N VAL A 213 14.78 23.47 -9.48
CA VAL A 213 13.49 23.45 -10.18
C VAL A 213 12.87 22.06 -10.10
N LEU A 214 13.63 21.01 -10.42
CA LEU A 214 13.16 19.63 -10.38
C LEU A 214 12.76 19.22 -8.96
N SER A 215 13.59 19.49 -7.96
CA SER A 215 13.31 19.12 -6.57
C SER A 215 12.05 19.81 -6.04
N VAL A 216 11.91 21.12 -6.24
CA VAL A 216 10.73 21.87 -5.78
C VAL A 216 9.47 21.42 -6.52
N ALA A 217 9.55 21.26 -7.85
CA ALA A 217 8.42 20.80 -8.65
C ALA A 217 7.97 19.39 -8.26
N LYS A 218 8.91 18.47 -8.03
CA LYS A 218 8.64 17.11 -7.55
C LYS A 218 7.93 17.12 -6.20
N SER A 219 8.45 17.86 -5.22
CA SER A 219 7.82 17.97 -3.89
C SER A 219 6.41 18.58 -3.98
N ALA A 220 6.22 19.65 -4.75
CA ALA A 220 4.91 20.26 -4.93
C ALA A 220 3.91 19.32 -5.64
N ALA A 221 4.35 18.53 -6.62
CA ALA A 221 3.52 17.56 -7.31
C ALA A 221 3.04 16.44 -6.36
N ILE A 222 3.95 15.86 -5.57
CA ILE A 222 3.62 14.82 -4.58
C ILE A 222 2.57 15.31 -3.58
N LEU A 223 2.69 16.55 -3.10
CA LEU A 223 1.71 17.12 -2.17
C LEU A 223 0.32 17.31 -2.80
N LYS A 224 0.27 17.73 -4.07
CA LYS A 224 -1.00 17.86 -4.81
C LYS A 224 -1.64 16.52 -5.07
N GLU A 225 -0.86 15.51 -5.45
CA GLU A 225 -1.33 14.15 -5.63
C GLU A 225 -1.90 13.59 -4.33
N ASN A 226 -1.17 13.69 -3.22
CA ASN A 226 -1.64 13.26 -1.90
C ASN A 226 -2.95 13.95 -1.50
N ARG A 227 -3.09 15.26 -1.78
CA ARG A 227 -4.33 16.00 -1.52
C ARG A 227 -5.51 15.48 -2.34
N ILE A 228 -5.29 15.16 -3.62
CA ILE A 228 -6.32 14.57 -4.49
C ILE A 228 -6.71 13.18 -3.98
N LEU A 229 -5.73 12.34 -3.62
CA LEU A 229 -5.97 11.00 -3.07
C LEU A 229 -6.77 11.06 -1.76
N GLU A 230 -6.45 12.00 -0.88
CA GLU A 230 -7.22 12.22 0.35
C GLU A 230 -8.66 12.64 0.07
N GLN A 231 -8.87 13.55 -0.87
CA GLN A 231 -10.21 13.99 -1.28
C GLN A 231 -11.03 12.82 -1.86
N ALA A 232 -10.42 12.00 -2.71
CA ALA A 232 -11.06 10.80 -3.26
C ALA A 232 -11.41 9.79 -2.15
N CYS A 233 -10.49 9.55 -1.21
CA CYS A 233 -10.75 8.68 -0.06
C CYS A 233 -11.92 9.16 0.79
N ARG A 234 -12.02 10.47 1.03
CA ARG A 234 -13.15 11.06 1.77
C ARG A 234 -14.47 10.88 1.02
N ALA A 235 -14.49 11.18 -0.28
CA ALA A 235 -15.68 11.02 -1.12
C ALA A 235 -16.16 9.55 -1.18
N MET A 236 -15.24 8.58 -1.32
CA MET A 236 -15.59 7.16 -1.31
C MET A 236 -16.16 6.71 0.03
N ARG A 237 -15.59 7.16 1.16
CA ARG A 237 -16.12 6.86 2.49
C ARG A 237 -17.52 7.43 2.68
N GLU A 238 -17.77 8.64 2.21
CA GLU A 238 -19.08 9.26 2.30
C GLU A 238 -20.13 8.55 1.43
N ASN A 239 -19.77 8.18 0.20
CA ASN A 239 -20.64 7.39 -0.67
C ASN A 239 -20.96 6.01 -0.09
N ASN A 240 -19.95 5.32 0.47
CA ASN A 240 -20.15 4.04 1.14
C ASN A 240 -21.06 4.18 2.36
N LYS A 241 -20.91 5.26 3.15
CA LYS A 241 -21.80 5.55 4.27
C LYS A 241 -23.25 5.74 3.79
N ARG A 242 -23.48 6.58 2.76
CA ARG A 242 -24.83 6.80 2.20
C ARG A 242 -25.46 5.51 1.67
N ARG A 243 -24.65 4.65 1.03
CA ARG A 243 -25.08 3.34 0.57
C ARG A 243 -25.50 2.45 1.75
N MET A 244 -24.66 2.33 2.78
CA MET A 244 -24.99 1.57 3.99
C MET A 244 -26.23 2.13 4.69
N ASP A 245 -26.36 3.45 4.81
CA ASP A 245 -27.53 4.09 5.41
C ASP A 245 -28.81 3.78 4.61
N SER A 246 -28.72 3.72 3.27
CA SER A 246 -29.83 3.33 2.40
C SER A 246 -30.18 1.84 2.54
N GLU A 247 -29.17 0.97 2.61
CA GLU A 247 -29.36 -0.47 2.84
C GLU A 247 -30.01 -0.72 4.20
N ILE A 248 -29.54 -0.05 5.26
CA ILE A 248 -30.11 -0.11 6.60
C ILE A 248 -31.56 0.40 6.61
N LYS A 249 -31.86 1.53 5.97
CA LYS A 249 -33.25 2.02 5.85
C LYS A 249 -34.14 1.03 5.11
N GLY A 250 -33.63 0.43 4.03
CA GLY A 250 -34.33 -0.63 3.31
C GLY A 250 -34.63 -1.82 4.23
N LEU A 251 -33.65 -2.27 5.00
CA LEU A 251 -33.82 -3.33 5.99
C LEU A 251 -34.87 -2.96 7.04
N PHE A 252 -34.84 -1.74 7.58
CA PHE A 252 -35.84 -1.25 8.54
C PHE A 252 -37.25 -1.20 7.97
N SER A 253 -37.42 -0.77 6.72
CA SER A 253 -38.73 -0.77 6.06
C SER A 253 -39.26 -2.20 5.85
N LEU A 254 -38.38 -3.14 5.50
CA LEU A 254 -38.73 -4.55 5.38
C LEU A 254 -39.09 -5.16 6.74
N THR A 255 -38.35 -4.83 7.81
CA THR A 255 -38.68 -5.32 9.15
C THR A 255 -40.00 -4.76 9.65
N GLN A 256 -40.35 -3.51 9.36
CA GLN A 256 -41.68 -2.97 9.71
C GLN A 256 -42.80 -3.70 8.95
N SER A 257 -42.58 -4.01 7.66
CA SER A 257 -43.51 -4.85 6.90
C SER A 257 -43.60 -6.26 7.47
N LEU A 258 -42.48 -6.84 7.90
CA LEU A 258 -42.45 -8.16 8.51
C LEU A 258 -43.07 -8.16 9.90
N ASP A 259 -42.91 -7.14 10.73
CA ASP A 259 -43.60 -7.03 12.03
C ASP A 259 -45.11 -7.04 11.82
N SER A 260 -45.61 -6.38 10.77
CA SER A 260 -47.04 -6.47 10.44
C SER A 260 -47.44 -7.90 10.04
N LEU A 261 -46.61 -8.64 9.29
CA LEU A 261 -46.87 -10.03 8.89
C LEU A 261 -46.73 -11.03 10.07
N LEU A 262 -45.72 -10.86 10.90
CA LEU A 262 -45.41 -11.70 12.05
C LEU A 262 -46.33 -11.41 13.25
N SER A 263 -46.97 -10.24 13.28
CA SER A 263 -48.05 -9.95 14.23
C SER A 263 -49.32 -10.76 13.97
N PHE A 264 -49.45 -11.39 12.78
CA PHE A 264 -50.57 -12.29 12.48
C PHE A 264 -50.38 -13.71 13.03
N SER A 265 -49.16 -14.17 13.33
CA SER A 265 -48.95 -15.42 14.08
C SER A 265 -47.63 -15.44 14.85
N CYS A 266 -47.73 -15.51 16.17
CA CYS A 266 -46.59 -15.61 17.09
C CYS A 266 -45.71 -16.83 16.78
N GLU A 267 -46.34 -17.92 16.34
CA GLU A 267 -45.67 -19.20 16.01
C GLU A 267 -44.74 -19.07 14.80
N ALA A 268 -45.14 -18.36 13.73
CA ALA A 268 -44.27 -18.18 12.56
C ALA A 268 -43.03 -17.34 12.85
N ARG A 269 -43.11 -16.46 13.85
CA ARG A 269 -41.97 -15.66 14.31
C ARG A 269 -40.95 -16.51 15.06
N ASP A 270 -41.40 -17.39 15.95
CA ASP A 270 -40.51 -18.25 16.73
C ASP A 270 -39.80 -19.28 15.84
N VAL A 271 -40.51 -19.85 14.86
CA VAL A 271 -39.92 -20.72 13.82
C VAL A 271 -38.82 -20.01 13.03
N PHE A 272 -39.08 -18.77 12.59
CA PHE A 272 -38.10 -18.01 11.80
C PHE A 272 -36.86 -17.64 12.62
N LEU A 273 -37.05 -17.20 13.87
CA LEU A 273 -35.95 -16.85 14.76
C LEU A 273 -35.13 -18.08 15.16
N SER A 274 -35.77 -19.21 15.43
CA SER A 274 -35.13 -20.51 15.68
C SER A 274 -34.21 -20.90 14.52
N HIS A 275 -34.72 -20.87 13.28
CA HIS A 275 -33.93 -21.17 12.08
C HIS A 275 -32.71 -20.28 11.92
N THR A 276 -32.90 -18.96 12.05
CA THR A 276 -31.79 -18.01 11.89
C THR A 276 -30.74 -18.19 12.97
N THR A 277 -31.13 -18.56 14.19
CA THR A 277 -30.22 -18.82 15.31
C THR A 277 -29.46 -20.12 15.06
N ASP A 278 -30.14 -21.18 14.62
CA ASP A 278 -29.49 -22.43 14.21
C ASP A 278 -28.48 -22.23 13.08
N CYS A 279 -28.82 -21.45 12.05
CA CYS A 279 -27.89 -21.13 10.98
C CYS A 279 -26.68 -20.29 11.44
N ILE A 280 -26.82 -19.44 12.46
CA ILE A 280 -25.72 -18.65 13.02
C ILE A 280 -24.84 -19.52 13.93
N ASP A 281 -25.45 -20.36 14.76
CA ASP A 281 -24.75 -21.19 15.74
C ASP A 281 -24.07 -22.41 15.08
N HIS A 282 -24.63 -22.91 13.98
CA HIS A 282 -24.12 -24.08 13.26
C HIS A 282 -23.38 -23.68 11.96
N GLY A 283 -23.50 -22.44 11.51
CA GLY A 283 -22.86 -21.91 10.30
C GLY A 283 -21.50 -21.26 10.56
N GLY A 284 -20.47 -22.07 10.73
CA GLY A 284 -19.08 -21.58 10.67
C GLY A 284 -17.96 -22.62 10.78
N GLY A 285 -18.24 -23.86 11.18
CA GLY A 285 -17.21 -24.89 11.42
C GLY A 285 -17.19 -26.09 10.48
N GLY A 286 -18.24 -26.31 9.69
CA GLY A 286 -18.31 -27.45 8.78
C GLY A 286 -17.56 -27.16 7.48
N GLN A 287 -16.53 -27.96 7.17
CA GLN A 287 -15.74 -27.86 5.92
C GLN A 287 -16.51 -28.17 4.62
N GLY A 288 -17.83 -28.38 4.68
CA GLY A 288 -18.70 -28.48 3.51
C GLY A 288 -19.43 -27.16 3.30
N GLY A 289 -19.06 -26.41 2.26
CA GLY A 289 -19.79 -25.22 1.84
C GLY A 289 -21.11 -25.61 1.18
N ASP A 290 -22.07 -26.07 1.98
CA ASP A 290 -23.45 -26.22 1.51
C ASP A 290 -24.05 -24.81 1.43
N GLU A 291 -24.15 -24.35 0.18
CA GLU A 291 -24.86 -23.15 -0.20
C GLU A 291 -26.30 -23.26 0.32
N ILE A 292 -26.79 -22.25 1.05
CA ILE A 292 -28.17 -22.21 1.53
C ILE A 292 -29.08 -22.21 0.29
N ASP A 293 -29.68 -23.35 -0.02
CA ASP A 293 -30.54 -23.53 -1.18
C ASP A 293 -32.01 -23.32 -0.84
N TYR A 294 -32.81 -23.04 -1.87
CA TYR A 294 -34.23 -22.72 -1.71
C TYR A 294 -35.00 -23.88 -1.09
N GLU A 295 -34.66 -25.10 -1.51
CA GLU A 295 -35.33 -26.32 -1.09
C GLU A 295 -35.10 -26.58 0.40
N GLY A 296 -33.89 -26.35 0.93
CA GLY A 296 -33.59 -26.46 2.35
C GLY A 296 -34.35 -25.46 3.21
N VAL A 297 -34.43 -24.19 2.79
CA VAL A 297 -35.22 -23.16 3.50
C VAL A 297 -36.72 -23.45 3.39
N ARG A 298 -37.19 -23.90 2.23
CA ARG A 298 -38.59 -24.27 2.02
C ARG A 298 -38.98 -25.45 2.90
N ASP A 299 -38.20 -26.52 2.88
CA ASP A 299 -38.49 -27.75 3.61
C ASP A 299 -38.35 -27.54 5.12
N TYR A 300 -37.49 -26.62 5.56
CA TYR A 300 -37.46 -26.20 6.95
C TYR A 300 -38.73 -25.43 7.34
N VAL A 301 -39.10 -24.39 6.59
CA VAL A 301 -40.27 -23.55 6.90
C VAL A 301 -41.59 -24.33 6.78
N LEU A 302 -41.68 -25.28 5.84
CA LEU A 302 -42.89 -26.05 5.56
C LEU A 302 -42.90 -27.45 6.20
N GLY A 303 -41.81 -27.87 6.84
CA GLY A 303 -41.65 -29.25 7.30
C GLY A 303 -41.22 -29.42 8.75
N TYR A 304 -40.72 -28.40 9.45
CA TYR A 304 -40.00 -28.65 10.71
C TYR A 304 -40.81 -28.60 12.01
N GLU A 305 -42.00 -27.98 12.08
CA GLU A 305 -42.68 -27.92 13.39
C GLU A 305 -43.95 -28.74 13.56
N ASP A 306 -44.63 -29.18 12.49
CA ASP A 306 -45.73 -30.13 12.69
C ASP A 306 -46.11 -30.87 11.38
N PRO A 307 -45.99 -32.21 11.31
CA PRO A 307 -46.55 -32.96 10.19
C PRO A 307 -48.05 -32.72 10.01
N ASP A 308 -48.76 -32.30 11.05
CA ASP A 308 -50.18 -31.96 10.99
C ASP A 308 -50.43 -30.60 10.32
N VAL A 309 -49.51 -29.64 10.40
CA VAL A 309 -49.64 -28.35 9.69
C VAL A 309 -49.64 -28.56 8.18
N ARG A 310 -48.82 -29.49 7.67
CA ARG A 310 -48.83 -29.84 6.24
C ARG A 310 -50.08 -30.59 5.82
N GLN A 311 -50.69 -31.38 6.71
CA GLN A 311 -51.95 -32.06 6.44
C GLN A 311 -53.18 -31.12 6.53
N ASN A 312 -53.09 -30.07 7.33
CA ASN A 312 -54.18 -29.12 7.56
C ASN A 312 -54.16 -27.90 6.64
N MET A 313 -53.04 -27.64 5.96
CA MET A 313 -52.91 -26.54 5.01
C MET A 313 -53.47 -26.95 3.66
N SER A 314 -54.41 -26.16 3.13
CA SER A 314 -54.94 -26.42 1.78
C SER A 314 -53.84 -26.23 0.73
N GLU A 315 -53.93 -26.93 -0.41
CA GLU A 315 -52.97 -26.75 -1.52
C GLU A 315 -52.84 -25.29 -1.95
N GLU A 316 -53.94 -24.53 -1.86
CA GLU A 316 -53.95 -23.12 -2.26
C GLU A 316 -53.17 -22.24 -1.27
N GLU A 317 -53.23 -22.54 0.03
CA GLU A 317 -52.43 -21.87 1.05
C GLU A 317 -50.95 -22.27 0.95
N TYR A 318 -50.66 -23.54 0.69
CA TYR A 318 -49.30 -24.02 0.45
C TYR A 318 -48.65 -23.32 -0.76
N ALA A 319 -49.39 -23.20 -1.87
CA ALA A 319 -48.93 -22.50 -3.06
C ALA A 319 -48.71 -21.00 -2.82
N LYS A 320 -49.50 -20.37 -1.95
CA LYS A 320 -49.30 -18.97 -1.53
C LYS A 320 -48.03 -18.81 -0.70
N VAL A 321 -47.77 -19.72 0.25
CA VAL A 321 -46.57 -19.69 1.10
C VAL A 321 -45.31 -20.01 0.29
N ASP A 322 -45.30 -21.06 -0.54
CA ASP A 322 -44.17 -21.36 -1.45
C ASP A 322 -43.94 -20.20 -2.44
N GLY A 323 -45.02 -19.65 -2.99
CA GLY A 323 -44.95 -18.50 -3.88
C GLY A 323 -44.37 -17.24 -3.21
N TRP A 324 -44.64 -17.03 -1.92
CA TRP A 324 -44.06 -15.94 -1.13
C TRP A 324 -42.59 -16.22 -0.78
N LEU A 325 -42.25 -17.46 -0.40
CA LEU A 325 -40.89 -17.89 -0.12
C LEU A 325 -39.99 -17.71 -1.35
N ARG A 326 -40.39 -18.17 -2.54
CA ARG A 326 -39.62 -18.02 -3.79
C ARG A 326 -39.39 -16.56 -4.17
N ARG A 327 -40.45 -15.75 -4.11
CA ARG A 327 -40.43 -14.39 -4.66
C ARG A 327 -39.86 -13.35 -3.69
N THR A 328 -39.98 -13.60 -2.40
CA THR A 328 -39.80 -12.54 -1.39
C THR A 328 -38.85 -12.97 -0.30
N ALA A 329 -39.09 -14.11 0.37
CA ALA A 329 -38.31 -14.46 1.55
C ALA A 329 -36.90 -14.96 1.19
N PHE A 330 -36.78 -15.92 0.27
CA PHE A 330 -35.51 -16.57 -0.02
C PHE A 330 -34.46 -15.62 -0.64
N PRO A 331 -34.78 -14.79 -1.65
CA PRO A 331 -33.82 -13.82 -2.16
C PRO A 331 -33.36 -12.83 -1.08
N ASN A 332 -34.26 -12.46 -0.15
CA ASN A 332 -33.92 -11.58 0.96
C ASN A 332 -33.09 -12.26 2.04
N ILE A 333 -33.33 -13.55 2.33
CA ILE A 333 -32.55 -14.35 3.28
C ILE A 333 -31.13 -14.56 2.74
N VAL A 334 -30.98 -14.97 1.48
CA VAL A 334 -29.66 -15.18 0.85
C VAL A 334 -28.87 -13.85 0.77
N ASN A 335 -29.53 -12.75 0.40
CA ASN A 335 -28.90 -11.42 0.39
C ASN A 335 -28.55 -10.93 1.81
N ARG A 336 -29.34 -11.26 2.83
CA ARG A 336 -29.06 -10.91 4.23
C ARG A 336 -27.96 -11.76 4.85
N MET A 337 -27.94 -13.07 4.62
CA MET A 337 -26.90 -13.97 5.10
C MET A 337 -25.56 -13.59 4.47
N SER A 338 -25.51 -13.38 3.16
CA SER A 338 -24.29 -12.91 2.50
C SER A 338 -23.81 -11.53 3.01
N PHE A 339 -24.73 -10.63 3.37
CA PHE A 339 -24.39 -9.34 4.00
C PHE A 339 -23.87 -9.49 5.44
N LEU A 340 -24.52 -10.32 6.27
CA LEU A 340 -24.10 -10.59 7.64
C LEU A 340 -22.76 -11.34 7.69
N THR A 341 -22.55 -12.31 6.80
CA THR A 341 -21.25 -12.99 6.62
C THR A 341 -20.17 -12.00 6.21
N ARG A 342 -20.43 -11.06 5.28
CA ARG A 342 -19.48 -10.01 4.92
C ARG A 342 -19.19 -9.05 6.07
N LEU A 343 -20.20 -8.67 6.86
CA LEU A 343 -20.00 -7.85 8.06
C LEU A 343 -19.16 -8.59 9.11
N ALA A 344 -19.45 -9.86 9.39
CA ALA A 344 -18.68 -10.68 10.31
C ALA A 344 -17.22 -10.81 9.85
N GLN A 345 -16.96 -11.00 8.55
CA GLN A 345 -15.61 -11.02 7.98
C GLN A 345 -14.88 -9.67 8.10
N ILE A 346 -15.58 -8.55 7.90
CA ILE A 346 -15.02 -7.19 8.07
C ILE A 346 -14.67 -6.91 9.54
N TYR A 347 -15.46 -7.41 10.49
CA TYR A 347 -15.19 -7.26 11.91
C TYR A 347 -14.10 -8.22 12.40
N ALA A 348 -14.03 -9.45 11.88
CA ALA A 348 -12.99 -10.42 12.18
C ALA A 348 -11.61 -10.06 11.60
N SER A 349 -11.57 -9.34 10.47
CA SER A 349 -10.32 -8.89 9.82
C SER A 349 -9.74 -7.60 10.39
N LYS A 350 -10.46 -6.90 11.28
CA LYS A 350 -9.87 -5.79 12.03
C LYS A 350 -8.93 -6.37 13.11
N PRO A 351 -7.64 -6.01 13.11
CA PRO A 351 -6.75 -6.43 14.18
C PRO A 351 -7.34 -5.93 15.51
N ARG A 352 -7.53 -6.87 16.47
CA ARG A 352 -7.90 -6.53 17.83
C ARG A 352 -6.88 -5.50 18.32
N ARG A 353 -7.32 -4.27 18.58
CA ARG A 353 -6.55 -3.29 19.34
C ARG A 353 -6.49 -3.81 20.78
N SER A 354 -5.60 -4.76 21.04
CA SER A 354 -5.20 -5.15 22.39
C SER A 354 -3.89 -4.44 22.72
N ASP A 355 -3.98 -3.60 23.75
CA ASP A 355 -3.01 -3.52 24.85
C ASP A 355 -1.57 -3.04 24.53
N SER A 356 -1.44 -1.80 24.06
CA SER A 356 -0.14 -1.09 24.09
C SER A 356 -0.15 0.24 24.86
N TYR A 357 -1.18 0.52 25.66
CA TYR A 357 -1.22 1.72 26.51
C TYR A 357 -0.86 1.50 27.99
N SER A 358 -0.55 0.27 28.42
CA SER A 358 -0.20 -0.02 29.82
C SER A 358 1.30 0.09 30.16
N GLN A 359 2.17 0.52 29.24
CA GLN A 359 3.63 0.62 29.48
C GLN A 359 4.16 2.06 29.61
N TYR A 360 3.28 3.06 29.79
CA TYR A 360 3.70 4.46 30.00
C TYR A 360 3.15 5.10 31.28
N LEU A 361 2.77 4.27 32.25
CA LEU A 361 2.50 4.70 33.62
C LEU A 361 3.31 3.81 34.56
N ASP A 362 4.62 4.08 34.60
CA ASP A 362 5.47 4.01 35.79
C ASP A 362 6.74 4.85 35.56
#